data_AF-A0A813KP22-F1
#
_entry.id   AF-A0A813KP22-F1
#
_cell.length_a   1.000
_cell.length_b   1.000
_cell.length_c   1.000
_cell.angle_alpha   90.00
_cell.angle_beta   90.00
_cell.angle_gamma   90.00
#
_symmetry.space_group_name_H-M   'P 1'
#
loop_
_entity.id
_entity.type
_entity.pdbx_description
1 polymer ?
#
loop_
_entity_poly.entity_id
_entity_poly.type
_entity_poly.pdbx_seq_one_letter_code
_entity_poly.pdbx_strand_id
1 'polypeptide(L)'
;DRWLCLDGLSFDALLEEVTAWVQKLSGCNLGQAGLLLALGPHGGPSGRAVVDFGCAERAADALLALDQGRVFEHTGLYNGVTKERLVLLRPLRRQEKVLLPPICHGAPAGAGPSEALVPFPADVQALEQFQGTTGRGRGRGRGRGRGRGS
;
A
#
# COMPACT_ATOMS: atom_id res chain seq x y z
N ASP A 1 -7.30 1.18 -19.30
CA ASP A 1 -6.27 0.76 -18.32
C ASP A 1 -6.76 -0.44 -17.54
N ARG A 2 -5.96 -1.50 -17.41
CA ARG A 2 -6.30 -2.71 -16.60
C ARG A 2 -5.90 -2.60 -15.12
N TRP A 3 -5.10 -1.59 -14.81
CA TRP A 3 -4.56 -1.35 -13.48
C TRP A 3 -5.28 -0.17 -12.83
N LEU A 4 -5.64 -0.32 -11.56
CA LEU A 4 -6.26 0.73 -10.75
C LEU A 4 -5.54 0.88 -9.40
N CYS A 5 -5.80 1.98 -8.71
CA CYS A 5 -5.23 2.27 -7.41
C CYS A 5 -6.31 2.26 -6.32
N LEU A 6 -6.04 1.50 -5.26
CA LEU A 6 -6.74 1.60 -3.98
C LEU A 6 -6.09 2.70 -3.15
N ASP A 7 -6.91 3.56 -2.55
CA ASP A 7 -6.50 4.68 -1.71
C ASP A 7 -7.24 4.63 -0.37
N GLY A 8 -6.53 4.83 0.74
CA GLY A 8 -7.11 4.82 2.09
C GLY A 8 -7.03 3.48 2.84
N LEU A 9 -6.19 2.55 2.39
CA LEU A 9 -5.95 1.29 3.11
C LEU A 9 -5.34 1.54 4.49
N SER A 10 -5.69 0.69 5.46
CA SER A 10 -5.03 0.72 6.76
C SER A 10 -3.58 0.23 6.65
N PHE A 11 -2.76 0.71 7.58
CA PHE A 11 -1.33 0.39 7.62
C PHE A 11 -1.06 -1.09 7.92
N ASP A 12 -2.01 -1.76 8.56
CA ASP A 12 -1.95 -3.16 8.98
C ASP A 12 -2.85 -4.09 8.15
N ALA A 13 -3.29 -3.64 6.97
CA ALA A 13 -4.06 -4.47 6.05
C ALA A 13 -3.19 -5.58 5.45
N LEU A 14 -3.72 -6.81 5.38
CA LEU A 14 -3.05 -7.96 4.78
C LEU A 14 -3.56 -8.29 3.38
N LEU A 15 -2.72 -8.96 2.58
CA LEU A 15 -3.02 -9.32 1.19
C LEU A 15 -4.34 -10.09 1.07
N GLU A 16 -4.56 -11.09 1.91
CA GLU A 16 -5.75 -11.94 1.83
C GLU A 16 -7.03 -11.15 2.12
N GLU A 17 -7.03 -10.30 3.15
CA GLU A 17 -8.17 -9.47 3.52
C GLU A 17 -8.53 -8.49 2.40
N VAL A 18 -7.53 -7.78 1.85
CA VAL A 18 -7.76 -6.82 0.77
C VAL A 18 -8.18 -7.54 -0.51
N THR A 19 -7.55 -8.68 -0.84
CA THR A 19 -7.90 -9.46 -2.03
C THR A 19 -9.34 -9.95 -1.94
N ALA A 20 -9.71 -10.61 -0.85
CA ALA A 20 -11.08 -11.10 -0.64
C ALA A 20 -12.11 -9.97 -0.70
N TRP A 21 -11.79 -8.82 -0.11
CA TRP A 21 -12.65 -7.64 -0.15
C TRP A 21 -12.85 -7.08 -1.56
N VAL A 22 -11.78 -6.92 -2.35
CA VAL A 22 -11.91 -6.43 -3.74
C VAL A 22 -12.64 -7.46 -4.60
N GLN A 23 -12.34 -8.76 -4.47
CA GLN A 23 -13.01 -9.82 -5.23
C GLN A 23 -14.51 -9.86 -4.94
N LYS A 24 -14.91 -9.72 -3.66
CA LYS A 24 -16.31 -9.65 -3.23
C LYS A 24 -17.07 -8.49 -3.89
N LEU A 25 -16.45 -7.32 -3.96
CA LEU A 25 -17.11 -6.10 -4.48
C LEU A 25 -17.11 -6.03 -6.01
N SER A 26 -16.03 -6.47 -6.65
CA SER A 26 -15.86 -6.39 -8.10
C SER A 26 -16.39 -7.62 -8.85
N GLY A 27 -16.64 -8.74 -8.15
CA GLY A 27 -16.96 -10.02 -8.78
C GLY A 27 -15.80 -10.63 -9.59
N CYS A 28 -14.62 -10.00 -9.56
CA CYS A 28 -13.46 -10.42 -10.32
C CYS A 28 -12.55 -11.30 -9.47
N ASN A 29 -12.09 -12.43 -10.00
CA ASN A 29 -11.05 -13.22 -9.35
C ASN A 29 -9.66 -12.60 -9.62
N LEU A 30 -9.15 -11.90 -8.61
CA LEU A 30 -7.79 -11.36 -8.60
C LEU A 30 -6.83 -12.48 -8.18
N GLY A 31 -5.90 -12.88 -9.05
CA GLY A 31 -4.82 -13.78 -8.64
C GLY A 31 -3.94 -13.13 -7.55
N GLN A 32 -3.23 -13.95 -6.75
CA GLN A 32 -2.36 -13.47 -5.65
C GLN A 32 -1.32 -12.42 -6.08
N ALA A 33 -0.89 -12.43 -7.35
CA ALA A 33 0.09 -11.48 -7.89
C ALA A 33 -0.52 -10.14 -8.35
N GLY A 34 -1.83 -9.97 -8.24
CA GLY A 34 -2.53 -8.80 -8.75
C GLY A 34 -2.37 -7.54 -7.88
N LEU A 35 -1.94 -7.65 -6.63
CA LEU A 35 -1.85 -6.53 -5.69
C LEU A 35 -0.40 -6.14 -5.37
N LEU A 36 -0.10 -4.86 -5.54
CA LEU A 36 1.18 -4.24 -5.19
C LEU A 36 0.97 -3.12 -4.19
N LEU A 37 1.72 -3.12 -3.09
CA LEU A 37 1.68 -2.05 -2.09
C LEU A 37 2.58 -0.90 -2.55
N ALA A 38 2.06 0.33 -2.50
CA ALA A 38 2.88 1.52 -2.74
C ALA A 38 3.53 1.99 -1.43
N LEU A 39 4.86 2.06 -1.42
CA LEU A 39 5.62 2.62 -0.31
C LEU A 39 5.70 4.14 -0.41
N GLY A 40 5.68 4.80 0.75
CA GLY A 40 5.92 6.24 0.84
C GLY A 40 7.42 6.58 0.91
N PRO A 41 7.75 7.89 0.96
CA PRO A 41 9.13 8.41 0.97
C PRO A 41 10.09 7.77 1.98
N HIS A 42 9.55 7.26 3.09
CA HIS A 42 10.30 6.66 4.19
C HIS A 42 10.33 5.12 4.14
N GLY A 43 9.87 4.51 3.06
CA GLY A 43 9.85 3.05 2.87
C GLY A 43 8.73 2.30 3.61
N GLY A 44 7.82 3.03 4.29
CA GLY A 44 6.64 2.44 4.93
C GLY A 44 5.41 2.40 4.02
N PRO A 45 4.39 1.58 4.34
CA PRO A 45 3.11 1.55 3.63
C PRO A 45 2.49 2.94 3.49
N SER A 46 2.18 3.36 2.26
CA SER A 46 1.58 4.69 2.02
C SER A 46 0.06 4.72 2.19
N GLY A 47 -0.58 3.59 2.52
CA GLY A 47 -2.05 3.43 2.49
C GLY A 47 -2.62 3.33 1.07
N ARG A 48 -1.76 3.22 0.05
CA ARG A 48 -2.14 3.02 -1.34
C ARG A 48 -1.67 1.67 -1.85
N ALA A 49 -2.46 1.06 -2.72
CA ALA A 49 -2.09 -0.15 -3.43
C ALA A 49 -2.51 -0.08 -4.89
N VAL A 50 -1.87 -0.86 -5.74
CA VAL A 50 -2.15 -0.96 -7.17
C VAL A 50 -2.64 -2.38 -7.45
N VAL A 51 -3.72 -2.49 -8.21
CA VAL A 51 -4.41 -3.74 -8.48
C VAL A 51 -4.47 -3.99 -9.99
N ASP A 52 -4.01 -5.15 -10.46
CA ASP A 52 -4.18 -5.63 -11.84
C ASP A 52 -5.48 -6.44 -11.95
N PHE A 53 -6.45 -5.93 -12.70
CA PHE A 53 -7.70 -6.66 -13.01
C PHE A 53 -7.55 -7.60 -14.21
N GLY A 54 -6.37 -7.65 -14.84
CA GLY A 54 -6.04 -8.49 -15.99
C GLY A 54 -6.50 -7.92 -17.33
N CYS A 55 -7.65 -7.24 -17.38
CA CYS A 55 -8.12 -6.53 -18.56
C CYS A 55 -8.82 -5.20 -18.21
N ALA A 56 -9.00 -4.34 -19.22
CA ALA A 56 -9.58 -3.01 -19.04
C ALA A 56 -11.09 -3.04 -18.73
N GLU A 57 -11.83 -4.02 -19.26
CA GLU A 57 -13.27 -4.18 -19.01
C GLU A 57 -13.53 -4.48 -17.53
N ARG A 58 -12.83 -5.47 -16.96
CA ARG A 58 -12.92 -5.80 -15.53
C ARG A 58 -12.51 -4.65 -14.64
N ALA A 59 -11.49 -3.88 -15.02
CA ALA A 59 -11.10 -2.68 -14.29
C ALA A 59 -12.23 -1.63 -14.32
N ALA A 60 -12.86 -1.40 -15.47
CA ALA A 60 -13.98 -0.47 -15.58
C ALA A 60 -15.19 -0.91 -14.72
N ASP A 61 -15.54 -2.19 -14.76
CA ASP A 61 -16.62 -2.76 -13.94
C ASP A 61 -16.33 -2.61 -12.44
N ALA A 62 -15.10 -2.90 -12.03
CA ALA A 62 -14.67 -2.71 -10.64
C ALA A 62 -14.71 -1.23 -10.24
N LEU A 63 -14.27 -0.32 -11.11
CA LEU A 63 -14.32 1.12 -10.84
C LEU A 63 -15.76 1.59 -10.62
N LEU A 64 -16.71 1.15 -11.45
CA LEU A 64 -18.14 1.45 -11.27
C LEU A 64 -18.69 0.86 -9.96
N ALA A 65 -18.32 -0.37 -9.62
CA ALA A 65 -18.75 -1.01 -8.39
C ALA A 65 -18.22 -0.33 -7.11
N LEU A 66 -17.09 0.39 -7.21
CA LEU A 66 -16.41 1.06 -6.11
C LEU A 66 -16.32 2.60 -6.24
N ASP A 67 -17.09 3.22 -7.14
CA ASP A 67 -16.95 4.64 -7.56
C ASP A 67 -17.09 5.68 -6.42
N GLN A 68 -17.68 5.30 -5.29
CA GLN A 68 -17.83 6.15 -4.10
C GLN A 68 -16.98 5.71 -2.91
N GLY A 69 -16.07 4.77 -3.15
CA GLY A 69 -15.42 4.01 -2.11
C GLY A 69 -16.34 3.03 -1.42
N ARG A 70 -15.73 2.10 -0.71
CA ARG A 70 -16.41 1.09 0.07
C ARG A 70 -15.70 0.96 1.41
N VAL A 71 -16.46 0.57 2.44
CA VAL A 71 -15.89 0.29 3.75
C VAL A 71 -15.08 -0.99 3.65
N PHE A 72 -13.81 -0.87 3.99
CA PHE A 72 -12.90 -1.97 4.22
C PHE A 72 -12.81 -2.20 5.72
N GLU A 73 -13.34 -3.34 6.15
CA GLU A 73 -13.27 -3.82 7.52
C GLU A 73 -12.15 -4.84 7.60
N HIS A 74 -11.23 -4.67 8.54
CA HIS A 74 -10.18 -5.65 8.77
C HIS A 74 -9.89 -5.76 10.27
N THR A 75 -9.34 -6.91 10.66
CA THR A 75 -9.00 -7.11 12.07
C THR A 75 -7.62 -6.53 12.33
N GLY A 76 -7.52 -5.55 13.23
CA GLY A 76 -6.26 -4.92 13.56
C GLY A 76 -5.29 -5.89 14.23
N LEU A 77 -4.08 -6.03 13.67
CA LEU A 77 -3.10 -7.03 14.12
C LEU A 77 -2.66 -6.87 15.58
N TYR A 78 -2.61 -5.62 16.09
CA TYR A 78 -2.03 -5.32 17.40
C TYR A 78 -3.02 -5.34 18.56
N ASN A 79 -4.31 -5.16 18.28
CA ASN A 79 -5.33 -5.03 19.31
C ASN A 79 -6.53 -5.98 19.10
N GLY A 80 -6.58 -6.71 17.99
CA GLY A 80 -7.72 -7.57 17.64
C GLY A 80 -9.02 -6.80 17.41
N VAL A 81 -8.95 -5.47 17.32
CA VAL A 81 -10.13 -4.62 17.14
C VAL A 81 -10.38 -4.49 15.64
N THR A 82 -11.63 -4.72 15.24
CA THR A 82 -12.08 -4.44 13.88
C THR A 82 -11.92 -2.96 13.60
N LYS A 83 -11.20 -2.63 12.53
CA LYS A 83 -11.03 -1.27 12.04
C LYS A 83 -11.79 -1.12 10.74
N GLU A 84 -12.42 0.03 10.59
CA GLU A 84 -13.15 0.40 9.39
C GLU A 84 -12.42 1.55 8.69
N ARG A 85 -12.22 1.40 7.38
CA ARG A 85 -11.64 2.45 6.53
C ARG A 85 -12.48 2.62 5.28
N LEU A 86 -12.76 3.86 4.91
CA LEU A 86 -13.27 4.14 3.57
C LEU A 86 -12.13 4.02 2.57
N VAL A 87 -12.20 3.03 1.70
CA VAL A 87 -11.20 2.78 0.66
C VAL A 87 -11.79 3.14 -0.69
N LEU A 88 -11.06 3.95 -1.45
CA LEU A 88 -11.44 4.42 -2.79
C LEU A 88 -10.71 3.59 -3.84
N LEU A 89 -11.41 3.23 -4.91
CA LEU A 89 -10.79 2.70 -6.13
C LEU A 89 -10.77 3.81 -7.18
N ARG A 90 -9.62 4.05 -7.79
CA ARG A 90 -9.45 5.13 -8.78
C ARG A 90 -8.47 4.76 -9.89
N PRO A 91 -8.52 5.44 -11.04
CA PRO A 91 -7.45 5.35 -12.03
C PRO A 91 -6.07 5.71 -11.45
N LEU A 92 -5.03 5.11 -12.02
CA LEU A 92 -3.65 5.41 -11.66
C LEU A 92 -3.27 6.84 -12.05
N ARG A 93 -2.58 7.53 -11.15
CA ARG A 93 -1.92 8.82 -11.40
C ARG A 93 -0.66 8.60 -12.22
N ARG A 94 -0.18 9.68 -12.86
CA ARG A 94 1.05 9.65 -13.67
C ARG A 94 2.25 9.08 -12.90
N GLN A 95 2.38 9.41 -11.62
CA GLN A 95 3.46 8.91 -10.75
C GLN A 95 3.37 7.39 -10.56
N GLU A 96 2.19 6.86 -10.28
CA GLU A 96 1.95 5.44 -10.04
C GLU A 96 2.16 4.61 -11.33
N LYS A 97 1.79 5.17 -12.49
CA LYS A 97 2.03 4.55 -13.80
C LYS A 97 3.52 4.34 -14.10
N VAL A 98 4.39 5.22 -13.60
CA VAL A 98 5.85 5.12 -13.79
C VAL A 98 6.45 4.01 -12.92
N LEU A 99 5.81 3.69 -11.79
CA LEU A 99 6.26 2.65 -10.86
C LEU A 99 5.85 1.24 -11.27
N LEU A 100 4.88 1.12 -12.17
CA LEU A 100 4.47 -0.19 -12.68
C LEU A 100 5.67 -0.88 -13.35
N PRO A 101 5.89 -2.17 -13.08
CA PRO A 101 6.93 -2.92 -13.77
C PRO A 101 6.64 -2.86 -15.28
N PRO A 102 7.65 -2.61 -16.14
CA PRO A 102 7.46 -2.67 -17.57
C PRO A 102 7.05 -4.10 -17.92
N ILE A 103 5.82 -4.26 -18.41
CA ILE A 103 5.33 -5.52 -18.96
C ILE A 103 6.20 -5.80 -20.18
N CYS A 104 7.20 -6.66 -20.00
CA CYS A 104 8.09 -7.17 -21.05
C CYS A 104 8.91 -6.10 -21.81
N HIS A 105 9.92 -5.48 -21.20
CA HIS A 105 11.23 -5.16 -21.80
C HIS A 105 12.14 -4.69 -20.65
N GLY A 106 13.34 -5.30 -20.53
CA GLY A 106 14.22 -5.22 -19.36
C GLY A 106 14.33 -3.82 -18.74
N ALA A 107 13.95 -3.71 -17.46
CA ALA A 107 14.04 -2.47 -16.71
C ALA A 107 15.51 -2.14 -16.38
N PRO A 108 15.98 -0.90 -16.59
CA PRO A 108 17.24 -0.46 -16.02
C PRO A 108 17.06 -0.19 -14.52
N ALA A 109 17.96 -0.76 -13.73
CA ALA A 109 18.10 -0.49 -12.30
C ALA A 109 18.41 1.01 -12.08
N GLY A 110 17.49 1.76 -11.47
CA GLY A 110 17.75 3.19 -11.23
C GLY A 110 16.68 3.99 -10.49
N ALA A 111 15.56 3.41 -10.07
CA ALA A 111 14.61 4.12 -9.21
C ALA A 111 15.12 4.11 -7.76
N GLY A 112 15.45 5.30 -7.24
CA GLY A 112 15.87 5.46 -5.86
C GLY A 112 14.84 4.91 -4.85
N PRO A 113 15.25 4.62 -3.61
CA PRO A 113 14.50 3.80 -2.65
C PRO A 113 13.24 4.46 -2.05
N SER A 114 12.74 5.57 -2.60
CA SER A 114 11.81 6.46 -1.90
C SER A 114 10.34 6.33 -2.32
N GLU A 115 10.00 5.77 -3.49
CA GLU A 115 8.62 5.38 -3.80
C GLU A 115 8.68 4.16 -4.72
N ALA A 116 8.26 3.01 -4.21
CA ALA A 116 8.33 1.75 -4.94
C ALA A 116 7.02 0.97 -4.78
N LEU A 117 6.70 0.18 -5.80
CA LEU A 117 5.68 -0.87 -5.71
C LEU A 117 6.37 -2.15 -5.25
N VAL A 118 5.89 -2.70 -4.15
CA VAL A 118 6.39 -3.95 -3.57
C VAL A 118 5.26 -4.98 -3.51
N PRO A 119 5.58 -6.29 -3.44
CA PRO A 119 4.58 -7.31 -3.15
C PRO A 119 3.78 -6.93 -1.89
N PHE A 120 2.46 -7.06 -1.96
CA PHE A 120 1.62 -6.76 -0.80
C PHE A 120 1.91 -7.78 0.33
N PRO A 121 2.01 -7.35 1.60
CA PRO A 121 2.34 -8.24 2.71
C PRO A 121 1.30 -9.35 2.87
N ALA A 122 1.75 -10.60 2.79
CA ALA A 122 0.91 -11.78 3.00
C ALA A 122 0.62 -12.02 4.48
N ASP A 123 1.55 -11.65 5.36
CA ASP A 123 1.46 -11.89 6.80
C ASP A 123 2.06 -10.72 7.60
N VAL A 124 1.96 -10.85 8.92
CA VAL A 124 2.46 -9.88 9.90
C VAL A 124 3.98 -9.70 9.80
N GLN A 125 4.74 -10.77 9.54
CA GLN A 125 6.20 -10.70 9.49
C GLN A 125 6.66 -9.90 8.26
N ALA A 126 6.03 -10.13 7.11
CA ALA A 126 6.27 -9.35 5.90
C ALA A 126 5.89 -7.87 6.12
N LEU A 127 4.78 -7.62 6.82
CA LEU A 127 4.38 -6.26 7.15
C LEU A 127 5.41 -5.54 8.03
N GLU A 128 5.89 -6.17 9.10
CA GLU A 128 6.87 -5.61 10.05
C GLU A 128 8.17 -5.17 9.37
N GLN A 129 8.59 -5.83 8.28
CA GLN A 129 9.76 -5.44 7.50
C GLN A 129 9.64 -4.01 6.95
N PHE A 130 8.42 -3.57 6.62
CA PHE A 130 8.17 -2.21 6.13
C PHE A 130 7.94 -1.21 7.28
N GLN A 131 7.67 -1.67 8.49
CA GLN A 131 7.50 -0.81 9.67
C GLN A 131 8.84 -0.51 10.35
N GLY A 132 9.80 -1.44 10.28
CA GLY A 132 11.12 -1.32 10.92
C GLY A 132 12.02 -0.25 10.30
N THR A 133 11.72 0.24 9.09
CA THR A 133 12.47 1.30 8.39
C THR A 133 11.97 2.70 8.75
N THR A 134 10.70 2.84 9.15
CA THR A 134 10.12 4.08 9.64
C THR A 134 10.51 4.36 11.09
N GLY A 135 11.74 4.87 11.30
CA GLY A 135 12.05 5.75 12.42
C GLY A 135 12.30 5.10 13.78
N ARG A 136 13.42 4.38 13.93
CA ARG A 136 14.19 4.53 15.19
C ARG A 136 14.78 5.94 15.20
N GLY A 137 14.01 6.90 15.69
CA GLY A 137 14.53 8.19 16.10
C GLY A 137 15.63 7.95 17.13
N ARG A 138 16.89 7.94 16.70
CA ARG A 138 18.03 8.12 17.59
C ARG A 138 17.92 9.56 18.10
N GLY A 139 17.20 9.75 19.21
CA GLY A 139 17.32 10.93 20.03
C GLY A 139 18.75 11.03 20.54
N ARG A 140 19.66 11.55 19.70
CA ARG A 140 21.00 11.95 20.12
C ARG A 140 20.81 13.09 21.10
N GLY A 141 21.05 12.76 22.37
CA GLY A 141 21.00 13.69 23.48
C GLY A 141 21.70 15.00 23.17
N ARG A 142 21.02 16.10 23.45
CA ARG A 142 21.69 17.36 23.74
C ARG A 142 21.77 17.47 25.25
N GLY A 143 22.79 16.84 25.82
CA GLY A 143 23.29 17.22 27.13
C GLY A 143 23.73 18.69 27.04
N ARG A 144 22.87 19.60 27.50
CA ARG A 144 23.29 20.96 27.81
C ARG A 144 23.73 20.97 29.26
N GLY A 145 25.01 20.67 29.47
CA GLY A 145 25.73 21.25 30.58
C GLY A 145 25.64 22.77 30.46
N ARG A 146 25.13 23.44 31.49
CA ARG A 146 25.49 24.83 31.76
C ARG A 146 26.17 24.85 33.12
N GLY A 147 27.47 25.13 33.06
CA GLY A 147 28.33 25.30 34.20
C GLY A 147 28.06 26.59 34.97
N ARG A 148 28.74 26.62 36.11
CA ARG A 148 28.95 27.71 37.07
C ARG A 148 29.50 29.02 36.45
N GLY A 149 29.28 30.11 37.19
CA GLY A 149 29.93 31.41 37.08
C GLY A 149 28.87 32.51 36.98
N SER A 150 28.69 33.44 37.91
CA SER A 150 29.53 33.94 39.01
C SER A 150 28.65 34.41 40.17
#